data_AF-A0AAF0EVD6-F1
#
_entry.id   AF-A0AAF0EVD6-F1
#
_cell.length_a   1.000
_cell.length_b   1.000
_cell.length_c   1.000
_cell.angle_alpha   90.00
_cell.angle_beta   90.00
_cell.angle_gamma   90.00
#
_symmetry.space_group_name_H-M   'P 1'
#
loop_
_entity.id
_entity.type
_entity.pdbx_description
1 polymer ?
#
loop_
_entity_poly.entity_id
_entity_poly.type
_entity_poly.pdbx_seq_one_letter_code
_entity_poly.pdbx_strand_id
1 'polypeptide(L)'
;MVGLGASLLSIMPPIPFWACSGYTLMYVGSIYTLPKLFRWLFPKKQDVERSRNDPDVIRERLWSVSISSVASMVCTGVVVRASGAAEGKGLFGFLSTLRCMGLALPVPSLLTSNMLPFSPDLFTFATQVLTVCGGALLLTALAYAGTLYTDYLEHALPGQRYFQGPGTRMEALRNYVVGPMSEELVFRSCMLATIQFGSRVVSKTRMIFTTPLYFGIAHLHHVLEAYAQGGKTPTALRPVALHILGITAFARCMPFLTSHPLYTGYNS
;
A
#
# COMPACT_ATOMS: atom_id res chain seq x y z
N MET A 1 20.85 28.55 -18.22
CA MET A 1 20.74 27.09 -18.03
C MET A 1 21.22 26.71 -16.64
N VAL A 2 20.39 26.92 -15.61
CA VAL A 2 20.56 26.37 -14.26
C VAL A 2 19.13 26.31 -13.70
N GLY A 3 18.60 25.13 -13.33
CA GLY A 3 17.29 25.11 -12.67
C GLY A 3 16.40 23.85 -12.78
N LEU A 4 16.82 22.75 -13.41
CA LEU A 4 16.06 21.49 -13.36
C LEU A 4 16.69 20.42 -12.44
N GLY A 5 17.72 20.78 -11.68
CA GLY A 5 18.41 19.92 -10.73
C GLY A 5 18.15 20.27 -9.26
N ALA A 6 17.16 21.11 -8.95
CA ALA A 6 16.71 21.33 -7.57
C ALA A 6 16.08 20.02 -7.08
N SER A 7 16.91 19.26 -6.38
CA SER A 7 16.87 17.82 -6.31
C SER A 7 15.68 17.34 -5.48
N LEU A 8 15.16 16.14 -5.75
CA LEU A 8 14.16 15.44 -4.92
C LEU A 8 14.50 15.47 -3.40
N LEU A 9 15.79 15.59 -3.05
CA LEU A 9 16.32 15.84 -1.70
C LEU A 9 15.84 17.13 -1.00
N SER A 10 15.32 18.12 -1.74
CA SER A 10 14.77 19.35 -1.18
C SER A 10 13.31 19.20 -0.73
N ILE A 11 12.62 18.17 -1.21
CA ILE A 11 11.19 17.93 -0.98
C ILE A 11 10.98 17.22 0.37
N MET A 12 11.93 16.39 0.81
CA MET A 12 11.86 15.63 2.06
C MET A 12 13.24 15.46 2.73
N PRO A 13 13.28 15.37 4.07
CA PRO A 13 14.50 15.01 4.79
C PRO A 13 15.09 13.68 4.26
N PRO A 14 16.42 13.53 4.29
CA PRO A 14 17.09 12.42 3.59
C PRO A 14 16.65 11.05 4.10
N ILE A 15 16.44 10.88 5.41
CA ILE A 15 16.08 9.58 6.00
C ILE A 15 14.73 9.07 5.48
N PRO A 16 13.60 9.80 5.63
CA PRO A 16 12.33 9.41 5.02
C PRO A 16 12.41 9.20 3.51
N PHE A 17 13.13 10.06 2.77
CA PHE A 17 13.26 9.94 1.32
C PHE A 17 13.91 8.61 0.90
N TRP A 18 15.05 8.26 1.50
CA TRP A 18 15.75 7.02 1.20
C TRP A 18 14.94 5.79 1.64
N ALA A 19 14.30 5.84 2.80
CA ALA A 19 13.47 4.74 3.28
C ALA A 19 12.24 4.50 2.37
N CYS A 20 11.51 5.55 1.99
CA CYS A 20 10.35 5.45 1.08
C CYS A 20 10.74 4.91 -0.30
N SER A 21 11.87 5.39 -0.83
CA SER A 21 12.44 4.88 -2.08
C SER A 21 12.84 3.41 -1.95
N GLY A 22 13.46 3.03 -0.83
CA GLY A 22 13.81 1.65 -0.52
C GLY A 22 12.59 0.73 -0.45
N TYR A 23 11.52 1.14 0.23
CA TYR A 23 10.26 0.38 0.27
C TYR A 23 9.67 0.16 -1.12
N THR A 24 9.65 1.21 -1.94
CA THR A 24 9.11 1.15 -3.30
C THR A 24 9.93 0.20 -4.17
N LEU A 25 11.26 0.32 -4.15
CA LEU A 25 12.16 -0.55 -4.91
C LEU A 25 12.09 -2.00 -4.42
N MET A 26 12.02 -2.22 -3.11
CA MET A 26 11.91 -3.57 -2.54
C MET A 26 10.56 -4.21 -2.91
N TYR A 27 9.47 -3.45 -2.84
CA TYR A 27 8.14 -3.93 -3.23
C TYR A 27 8.08 -4.29 -4.72
N VAL A 28 8.43 -3.36 -5.60
CA VAL A 28 8.41 -3.59 -7.05
C VAL A 28 9.44 -4.66 -7.45
N GLY A 29 10.64 -4.61 -6.86
CA GLY A 29 11.67 -5.63 -7.05
C GLY A 29 11.19 -7.02 -6.67
N SER A 30 10.47 -7.15 -5.55
CA SER A 30 9.91 -8.43 -5.11
C SER A 30 8.96 -9.06 -6.14
N ILE A 31 8.29 -8.28 -6.98
CA ILE A 31 7.39 -8.82 -8.02
C ILE A 31 8.18 -9.54 -9.14
N TYR A 32 9.43 -9.15 -9.39
CA TYR A 32 10.20 -9.59 -10.56
C TYR A 32 11.50 -10.32 -10.25
N THR A 33 12.28 -9.87 -9.25
CA THR A 33 13.63 -10.37 -8.98
C THR A 33 13.61 -11.55 -8.02
N LEU A 34 12.80 -11.50 -6.96
CA LEU A 34 12.73 -12.58 -5.98
C LEU A 34 12.17 -13.88 -6.55
N PRO A 35 11.10 -13.90 -7.38
CA PRO A 35 10.63 -15.13 -8.01
C PRO A 35 11.70 -15.75 -8.93
N LYS A 36 12.46 -14.91 -9.65
CA LYS A 36 13.59 -15.37 -10.48
C LYS A 36 14.71 -15.95 -9.61
N LEU A 37 15.04 -15.29 -8.50
CA LEU A 37 16.03 -15.79 -7.52
C LEU A 37 15.58 -17.11 -6.90
N PHE A 38 14.30 -17.24 -6.53
CA PHE A 38 13.75 -18.45 -5.94
C PHE A 38 13.78 -19.63 -6.92
N ARG A 39 13.50 -19.40 -8.21
CA ARG A 39 13.65 -20.40 -9.27
C ARG A 39 15.10 -20.81 -9.49
N TRP A 40 16.03 -19.86 -9.40
CA TRP A 40 17.46 -20.15 -9.48
C TRP A 40 17.94 -20.99 -8.28
N LEU A 41 17.46 -20.70 -7.07
CA LEU A 41 17.79 -21.46 -5.85
C LEU A 41 17.13 -22.84 -5.79
N PHE A 42 15.92 -22.99 -6.34
CA PHE A 42 15.14 -24.22 -6.30
C PHE A 42 14.66 -24.63 -7.71
N PRO A 43 15.57 -25.08 -8.59
CA PRO A 43 15.23 -25.45 -9.96
C PRO A 43 14.29 -26.67 -10.00
N LYS A 44 13.14 -26.55 -10.68
CA LYS A 44 12.25 -27.68 -10.99
C LYS A 44 12.62 -28.25 -12.37
N LYS A 45 12.48 -29.57 -12.54
CA LYS A 45 12.90 -30.37 -13.71
C LYS A 45 12.21 -30.03 -15.05
N GLN A 46 11.36 -29.01 -15.11
CA GLN A 46 10.58 -28.62 -16.29
C GLN A 46 10.47 -27.10 -16.37
N ASP A 47 11.49 -26.47 -16.96
CA ASP A 47 11.52 -25.04 -17.32
C ASP A 47 10.89 -24.82 -18.70
N VAL A 48 9.62 -25.18 -18.82
CA VAL A 48 8.78 -24.64 -19.90
C VAL A 48 8.52 -23.17 -19.55
N GLU A 49 8.55 -22.28 -20.54
CA GLU A 49 8.24 -20.86 -20.37
C GLU A 49 6.83 -20.69 -19.78
N ARG A 50 6.74 -20.53 -18.45
CA ARG A 50 5.46 -20.50 -17.73
C ARG A 50 4.77 -19.15 -17.89
N SER A 51 3.50 -19.19 -18.29
CA SER A 51 2.62 -18.02 -18.38
C SER A 51 2.54 -17.29 -17.03
N ARG A 52 2.28 -15.97 -17.07
CA ARG A 52 2.07 -15.12 -15.88
C ARG A 52 0.95 -15.66 -14.97
N ASN A 53 -0.06 -16.30 -15.54
CA ASN A 53 -1.22 -16.82 -14.80
C ASN A 53 -1.03 -18.27 -14.34
N ASP A 54 0.16 -18.84 -14.50
CA ASP A 54 0.48 -20.14 -13.93
C ASP A 54 0.37 -20.10 -12.39
N PRO A 55 -0.32 -21.06 -11.76
CA PRO A 55 -0.55 -21.07 -10.32
C PRO A 55 0.73 -21.10 -9.48
N ASP A 56 1.81 -21.72 -9.98
CA ASP A 56 3.11 -21.73 -9.30
C ASP A 56 3.74 -20.33 -9.34
N VAL A 57 3.66 -19.65 -10.50
CA VAL A 57 4.18 -18.28 -10.68
C VAL A 57 3.41 -17.28 -9.82
N ILE A 58 2.09 -17.44 -9.72
CA ILE A 58 1.25 -16.63 -8.82
C ILE A 58 1.68 -16.84 -7.37
N ARG A 59 1.88 -18.10 -6.95
CA ARG A 59 2.30 -18.43 -5.58
C ARG A 59 3.67 -17.82 -5.23
N GLU A 60 4.65 -17.95 -6.11
CA GLU A 60 5.98 -17.36 -5.92
C GLU A 60 5.92 -15.84 -5.73
N ARG A 61 5.13 -15.15 -6.57
CA ARG A 61 4.93 -13.70 -6.48
C ARG A 61 4.21 -13.31 -5.19
N LEU A 62 3.19 -14.07 -4.78
CA LEU A 62 2.47 -13.84 -3.52
C LEU A 62 3.40 -13.96 -2.31
N TRP A 63 4.22 -15.01 -2.24
CA TRP A 63 5.20 -15.18 -1.16
C TRP A 63 6.24 -14.06 -1.17
N SER A 64 6.77 -13.73 -2.34
CA SER A 64 7.76 -12.67 -2.49
C SER A 64 7.24 -11.31 -2.01
N VAL A 65 6.04 -10.93 -2.44
CA VAL A 65 5.38 -9.69 -2.01
C VAL A 65 5.09 -9.72 -0.51
N SER A 66 4.64 -10.84 0.03
CA SER A 66 4.39 -10.97 1.46
C SER A 66 5.67 -10.77 2.29
N ILE A 67 6.78 -11.38 1.86
CA ILE A 67 8.08 -11.25 2.52
C ILE A 67 8.58 -9.80 2.46
N SER A 68 8.46 -9.13 1.30
CA SER A 68 8.89 -7.74 1.15
C SER A 68 8.02 -6.78 1.97
N SER A 69 6.72 -7.02 2.08
CA SER A 69 5.82 -6.27 2.96
C SER A 69 6.20 -6.44 4.43
N VAL A 70 6.46 -7.67 4.89
CA VAL A 70 6.90 -7.93 6.27
C VAL A 70 8.26 -7.25 6.54
N ALA A 71 9.21 -7.35 5.62
CA ALA A 71 10.50 -6.66 5.74
C ALA A 71 10.32 -5.13 5.86
N SER A 72 9.42 -4.55 5.07
CA SER A 72 9.09 -3.12 5.15
C SER A 72 8.51 -2.76 6.52
N MET A 73 7.61 -3.59 7.04
CA MET A 73 7.01 -3.40 8.36
C MET A 73 8.05 -3.47 9.48
N VAL A 74 8.99 -4.42 9.42
CA VAL A 74 10.07 -4.52 10.40
C VAL A 74 10.96 -3.28 10.36
N CYS A 75 11.39 -2.86 9.16
CA CYS A 75 12.20 -1.65 8.98
C CYS A 75 11.49 -0.40 9.53
N THR A 76 10.20 -0.21 9.23
CA THR A 76 9.42 0.90 9.77
C THR A 76 9.28 0.78 11.30
N GLY A 77 9.07 -0.42 11.83
CA GLY A 77 9.01 -0.64 13.27
C GLY A 77 10.28 -0.20 13.99
N VAL A 78 11.45 -0.45 13.39
CA VAL A 78 12.74 0.05 13.91
C VAL A 78 12.77 1.58 13.89
N VAL A 79 12.33 2.24 12.81
CA VAL A 79 12.27 3.71 12.73
C VAL A 79 11.35 4.30 13.81
N VAL A 80 10.16 3.74 13.98
CA VAL A 80 9.17 4.18 14.98
C VAL A 80 9.70 4.00 16.41
N ARG A 81 10.45 2.92 16.68
CA ARG A 81 11.07 2.70 18.00
C ARG A 81 12.25 3.62 18.23
N ALA A 82 13.08 3.83 17.21
CA ALA A 82 14.23 4.72 17.30
C ALA A 82 13.83 6.19 17.48
N SER A 83 12.65 6.60 16.99
CA SER A 83 12.10 7.95 17.22
C SER A 83 11.57 8.16 18.63
N GLY A 84 11.40 7.10 19.42
CA GLY A 84 10.77 7.13 20.73
C GLY A 84 9.24 7.23 20.69
N ALA A 85 8.60 7.11 19.52
CA ALA A 85 7.15 7.27 19.39
C ALA A 85 6.32 6.08 19.93
N ALA A 86 6.91 4.89 19.97
CA ALA A 86 6.27 3.70 20.52
C ALA A 86 6.94 3.28 21.84
N GLU A 87 6.16 3.29 22.90
CA GLU A 87 6.58 2.96 24.25
C GLU A 87 6.24 1.52 24.64
N GLY A 88 6.91 0.99 25.67
CA GLY A 88 6.65 -0.34 26.20
C GLY A 88 7.58 -1.45 25.67
N LYS A 89 7.60 -2.57 26.40
CA LYS A 89 8.42 -3.77 26.12
C LYS A 89 7.52 -4.96 25.75
N GLY A 90 8.11 -5.96 25.10
CA GLY A 90 7.40 -7.19 24.72
C GLY A 90 6.19 -6.94 23.81
N LEU A 91 5.09 -7.66 24.07
CA LEU A 91 3.86 -7.60 23.28
C LEU A 91 3.24 -6.19 23.25
N PHE A 92 3.23 -5.48 24.38
CA PHE A 92 2.67 -4.12 24.45
C PHE A 92 3.43 -3.12 23.59
N GLY A 93 4.77 -3.18 23.62
CA GLY A 93 5.59 -2.37 22.73
C GLY A 93 5.33 -2.72 21.27
N PHE A 94 5.20 -4.01 20.94
CA PHE A 94 4.90 -4.45 19.58
C PHE A 94 3.56 -3.88 19.07
N LEU A 95 2.49 -4.01 19.87
CA LEU A 95 1.18 -3.45 19.56
C LEU A 95 1.22 -1.91 19.44
N SER A 96 1.95 -1.23 20.32
CA SER A 96 2.16 0.22 20.21
C SER A 96 2.84 0.61 18.90
N THR A 97 3.80 -0.20 18.44
CA THR A 97 4.51 0.05 17.17
C THR A 97 3.57 -0.08 15.98
N LEU A 98 2.78 -1.15 15.95
CA LEU A 98 1.79 -1.38 14.90
C LEU A 98 0.72 -0.27 14.87
N ARG A 99 0.33 0.25 16.04
CA ARG A 99 -0.58 1.39 16.14
C ARG A 99 0.02 2.67 15.57
N CYS A 100 1.29 2.97 15.85
CA CYS A 100 2.00 4.09 15.22
C CYS A 100 2.07 3.94 13.68
N MET A 101 2.05 2.70 13.17
CA MET A 101 1.94 2.42 11.74
C MET A 101 0.53 2.59 11.16
N GLY A 102 -0.44 3.01 11.98
CA GLY A 102 -1.82 3.25 11.58
C GLY A 102 -2.68 1.99 11.52
N LEU A 103 -2.22 0.88 12.09
CA LEU A 103 -3.05 -0.31 12.23
C LEU A 103 -4.02 -0.11 13.39
N ALA A 104 -5.32 -0.19 13.10
CA ALA A 104 -6.40 -0.03 14.07
C ALA A 104 -6.44 -1.25 15.01
N LEU A 105 -5.56 -1.27 16.00
CA LEU A 105 -5.48 -2.33 17.00
C LEU A 105 -6.05 -1.85 18.34
N PRO A 106 -6.96 -2.63 18.95
CA PRO A 106 -7.47 -2.31 20.28
C PRO A 106 -6.38 -2.56 21.33
N VAL A 107 -6.29 -1.69 22.34
CA VAL A 107 -5.40 -1.88 23.49
C VAL A 107 -6.21 -2.56 24.61
N PRO A 108 -5.71 -3.65 25.21
CA PRO A 108 -6.35 -4.22 26.39
C PRO A 108 -6.18 -3.24 27.58
N SER A 109 -7.27 -2.60 27.98
CA SER A 109 -7.33 -1.65 29.11
C SER A 109 -7.78 -2.37 30.37
N LEU A 110 -6.91 -3.19 30.96
CA LEU A 110 -7.22 -4.10 32.08
C LEU A 110 -7.77 -3.42 33.37
N LEU A 111 -8.01 -2.11 33.38
CA LEU A 111 -8.42 -1.36 34.58
C LEU A 111 -9.77 -0.63 34.46
N THR A 112 -10.57 -0.79 33.40
CA THR A 112 -11.75 0.10 33.21
C THR A 112 -13.08 -0.51 32.72
N SER A 113 -13.25 -1.83 32.53
CA SER A 113 -14.61 -2.38 32.29
C SER A 113 -14.76 -3.89 32.56
N ASN A 114 -15.89 -4.26 33.18
CA ASN A 114 -16.20 -5.59 33.71
C ASN A 114 -16.72 -6.63 32.69
N MET A 115 -16.59 -6.43 31.37
CA MET A 115 -16.92 -7.52 30.42
C MET A 115 -15.97 -7.68 29.22
N LEU A 116 -15.31 -6.62 28.72
CA LEU A 116 -14.18 -6.73 27.76
C LEU A 116 -13.41 -5.39 27.72
N PRO A 117 -12.12 -5.36 28.09
CA PRO A 117 -11.38 -4.12 28.31
C PRO A 117 -10.76 -3.57 27.02
N PHE A 118 -11.54 -2.97 26.14
CA PHE A 118 -10.99 -2.24 24.98
C PHE A 118 -11.32 -0.75 25.06
N SER A 119 -10.33 0.10 24.77
CA SER A 119 -10.49 1.53 24.59
C SER A 119 -10.12 1.92 23.14
N PRO A 120 -11.05 2.42 22.32
CA PRO A 120 -12.49 2.66 22.56
C PRO A 120 -13.32 1.36 22.64
N ASP A 121 -14.58 1.46 23.07
CA ASP A 121 -15.52 0.34 23.10
C ASP A 121 -15.71 -0.27 21.70
N LEU A 122 -16.12 -1.54 21.63
CA LEU A 122 -16.20 -2.29 20.38
C LEU A 122 -17.15 -1.63 19.35
N PHE A 123 -18.22 -0.99 19.82
CA PHE A 123 -19.19 -0.34 18.94
C PHE A 123 -18.62 0.95 18.35
N THR A 124 -17.98 1.78 19.16
CA THR A 124 -17.25 2.97 18.71
C THR A 124 -16.10 2.59 17.78
N PHE A 125 -15.36 1.52 18.08
CA PHE A 125 -14.34 1.00 17.18
C PHE A 125 -14.94 0.58 15.82
N ALA A 126 -16.03 -0.20 15.82
CA ALA A 126 -16.69 -0.67 14.61
C ALA A 126 -17.22 0.49 13.74
N THR A 127 -17.83 1.51 14.36
CA THR A 127 -18.34 2.69 13.64
C THR A 127 -17.21 3.54 13.06
N GLN A 128 -16.08 3.69 13.77
CA GLN A 128 -14.89 4.36 13.25
C GLN A 128 -14.30 3.61 12.05
N VAL A 129 -14.14 2.29 12.16
CA VAL A 129 -13.67 1.44 11.06
C VAL A 129 -14.60 1.55 9.86
N LEU A 130 -15.91 1.47 10.06
CA LEU A 130 -16.89 1.57 8.99
C LEU A 130 -16.84 2.94 8.28
N THR A 131 -16.70 4.03 9.03
CA THR A 131 -16.61 5.38 8.48
C THR A 131 -15.34 5.55 7.63
N VAL A 132 -14.20 5.07 8.14
CA VAL A 132 -12.92 5.12 7.42
C VAL A 132 -12.97 4.26 6.16
N CYS A 133 -13.46 3.01 6.27
CA CYS A 133 -13.59 2.10 5.14
C CYS A 133 -14.58 2.65 4.09
N GLY A 134 -15.73 3.18 4.52
CA GLY A 134 -16.72 3.76 3.62
C GLY A 134 -16.20 4.99 2.89
N GLY A 135 -15.50 5.89 3.59
CA GLY A 135 -14.86 7.06 2.97
C GLY A 135 -13.76 6.68 1.98
N ALA A 136 -12.93 5.68 2.32
CA ALA A 136 -11.90 5.17 1.43
C ALA A 136 -12.51 4.51 0.17
N LEU A 137 -13.54 3.67 0.34
CA LEU A 137 -14.24 3.03 -0.77
C LEU A 137 -14.89 4.04 -1.71
N LEU A 138 -15.59 5.04 -1.16
CA LEU A 138 -16.21 6.11 -1.96
C LEU A 138 -15.15 6.87 -2.76
N LEU A 139 -14.04 7.22 -2.11
CA LEU A 139 -12.97 7.95 -2.78
C LEU A 139 -12.32 7.12 -3.90
N THR A 140 -12.08 5.83 -3.67
CA THR A 140 -11.59 4.91 -4.70
C THR A 140 -12.60 4.78 -5.84
N ALA A 141 -13.89 4.61 -5.55
CA ALA A 141 -14.93 4.54 -6.58
C ALA A 141 -14.98 5.81 -7.43
N LEU A 142 -14.81 6.99 -6.83
CA LEU A 142 -14.75 8.25 -7.56
C LEU A 142 -13.47 8.38 -8.41
N ALA A 143 -12.31 8.00 -7.86
CA ALA A 143 -11.04 8.04 -8.58
C ALA A 143 -11.01 7.10 -9.80
N TYR A 144 -11.71 5.96 -9.70
CA TYR A 144 -11.84 4.96 -10.74
C TYR A 144 -13.21 5.00 -11.44
N ALA A 145 -14.00 6.07 -11.30
CA ALA A 145 -15.35 6.13 -11.87
C ALA A 145 -15.35 5.92 -13.39
N GLY A 146 -14.34 6.47 -14.08
CA GLY A 146 -14.17 6.29 -15.52
C GLY A 146 -13.89 4.84 -15.92
N THR A 147 -13.01 4.14 -15.20
CA THR A 147 -12.70 2.72 -15.47
C THR A 147 -13.85 1.81 -15.06
N LEU A 148 -14.53 2.10 -13.94
CA LEU A 148 -15.74 1.37 -13.54
C LEU A 148 -16.86 1.53 -14.56
N TYR A 149 -16.99 2.71 -15.17
CA TYR A 149 -17.96 2.94 -16.24
C TYR A 149 -17.62 2.15 -17.51
N THR A 150 -16.36 2.11 -17.93
CA THR A 150 -15.95 1.27 -19.09
C THR A 150 -16.16 -0.21 -18.79
N ASP A 151 -15.76 -0.69 -17.61
CA ASP A 151 -15.94 -2.09 -17.21
C ASP A 151 -17.42 -2.49 -17.13
N TYR A 152 -18.28 -1.56 -16.70
CA TYR A 152 -19.73 -1.76 -16.72
C TYR A 152 -20.27 -1.94 -18.15
N LEU A 153 -19.82 -1.11 -19.10
CA LEU A 153 -20.22 -1.22 -20.51
C LEU A 153 -19.71 -2.51 -21.16
N GLU A 154 -18.51 -2.97 -20.76
CA GLU A 154 -17.89 -4.20 -21.25
C GLU A 154 -18.40 -5.48 -20.55
N HIS A 155 -19.37 -5.37 -19.64
CA HIS A 155 -19.91 -6.48 -18.85
C HIS A 155 -18.87 -7.20 -17.96
N ALA A 156 -17.83 -6.47 -17.55
CA ALA A 156 -16.70 -6.99 -16.79
C ALA A 156 -16.86 -6.84 -15.27
N LEU A 157 -17.98 -6.30 -14.76
CA LEU A 157 -18.21 -6.14 -13.32
C LEU A 157 -18.89 -7.36 -12.67
N PRO A 158 -18.58 -7.65 -11.39
CA PRO A 158 -19.27 -8.69 -10.63
C PRO A 158 -20.78 -8.46 -10.63
N GLY A 159 -21.55 -9.51 -10.94
CA GLY A 159 -23.02 -9.45 -10.98
C GLY A 159 -23.61 -9.14 -12.36
N GLN A 160 -22.79 -8.91 -13.40
CA GLN A 160 -23.26 -8.80 -14.78
C GLN A 160 -23.36 -10.18 -15.45
N ARG A 161 -24.26 -10.30 -16.45
CA ARG A 161 -24.67 -11.57 -17.08
C ARG A 161 -23.52 -12.34 -17.77
N TYR A 162 -22.42 -11.66 -18.08
CA TYR A 162 -21.24 -12.24 -18.75
C TYR A 162 -19.92 -12.04 -17.96
N PHE A 163 -20.02 -11.78 -16.66
CA PHE A 163 -18.85 -11.63 -15.81
C PHE A 163 -18.07 -12.95 -15.73
N GLN A 164 -16.86 -12.98 -16.28
CA GLN A 164 -16.01 -14.19 -16.28
C GLN A 164 -15.17 -14.33 -15.00
N GLY A 165 -15.12 -13.29 -14.14
CA GLY A 165 -14.39 -13.32 -12.87
C GLY A 165 -12.92 -13.72 -13.00
N PRO A 166 -12.22 -13.88 -11.86
CA PRO A 166 -10.89 -14.48 -11.85
C PRO A 166 -10.99 -15.95 -12.29
N GLY A 167 -10.09 -16.39 -13.18
CA GLY A 167 -10.09 -17.75 -13.71
C GLY A 167 -9.78 -18.81 -12.65
N THR A 168 -9.13 -18.43 -11.54
CA THR A 168 -8.84 -19.33 -10.42
C THR A 168 -8.98 -18.65 -9.05
N ARG A 169 -9.14 -19.47 -7.99
CA ARG A 169 -9.13 -19.00 -6.59
C ARG A 169 -7.84 -18.26 -6.22
N MET A 170 -6.70 -18.66 -6.80
CA MET A 170 -5.41 -18.02 -6.54
C MET A 170 -5.30 -16.65 -7.18
N GLU A 171 -5.86 -16.48 -8.39
CA GLU A 171 -5.98 -15.17 -9.03
C GLU A 171 -6.92 -14.25 -8.25
N ALA A 172 -8.04 -14.77 -7.76
CA ALA A 172 -8.96 -14.02 -6.91
C ALA A 172 -8.28 -13.54 -5.61
N LEU A 173 -7.56 -14.44 -4.93
CA LEU A 173 -6.83 -14.13 -3.70
C LEU A 173 -5.76 -13.05 -3.94
N ARG A 174 -5.02 -13.15 -5.04
CA ARG A 174 -4.02 -12.15 -5.45
C ARG A 174 -4.67 -10.79 -5.69
N ASN A 175 -5.71 -10.74 -6.50
CA ASN A 175 -6.30 -9.49 -6.99
C ASN A 175 -7.12 -8.76 -5.93
N TYR A 176 -7.84 -9.48 -5.07
CA TYR A 176 -8.82 -8.88 -4.17
C TYR A 176 -8.38 -8.81 -2.71
N VAL A 177 -7.38 -9.59 -2.31
CA VAL A 177 -6.95 -9.65 -0.91
C VAL A 177 -5.49 -9.28 -0.77
N VAL A 178 -4.58 -10.09 -1.33
CA VAL A 178 -3.15 -9.95 -1.04
C VAL A 178 -2.58 -8.68 -1.64
N GLY A 179 -2.86 -8.38 -2.92
CA GLY A 179 -2.39 -7.15 -3.57
C GLY A 179 -2.86 -5.89 -2.84
N PRO A 180 -4.18 -5.69 -2.65
CA PRO A 180 -4.69 -4.53 -1.92
C PRO A 180 -4.14 -4.41 -0.49
N MET A 181 -4.05 -5.52 0.25
CA MET A 181 -3.51 -5.50 1.61
C MET A 181 -2.01 -5.14 1.63
N SER A 182 -1.20 -5.72 0.74
CA SER A 182 0.23 -5.46 0.72
C SER A 182 0.55 -4.04 0.27
N GLU A 183 -0.26 -3.50 -0.65
CA GLU A 183 -0.17 -2.10 -1.09
C GLU A 183 -0.50 -1.12 0.04
N GLU A 184 -1.61 -1.33 0.76
CA GLU A 184 -1.98 -0.49 1.90
C GLU A 184 -0.94 -0.57 3.02
N LEU A 185 -0.44 -1.78 3.34
CA LEU A 185 0.58 -1.93 4.38
C LEU A 185 1.89 -1.20 4.04
N VAL A 186 2.36 -1.29 2.80
CA VAL A 186 3.65 -0.72 2.41
C VAL A 186 3.55 0.77 2.10
N PHE A 187 2.65 1.17 1.20
CA PHE A 187 2.58 2.53 0.68
C PHE A 187 1.82 3.49 1.59
N ARG A 188 0.87 2.99 2.40
CA ARG A 188 0.18 3.81 3.38
C ARG A 188 0.79 3.67 4.76
N SER A 189 0.71 2.48 5.38
CA SER A 189 1.15 2.30 6.77
C SER A 189 2.64 2.52 6.98
N CYS A 190 3.50 1.77 6.30
CA CYS A 190 4.95 1.85 6.48
C CYS A 190 5.50 3.23 6.07
N MET A 191 5.04 3.72 4.91
CA MET A 191 5.52 4.97 4.35
C MET A 191 5.08 6.18 5.19
N LEU A 192 3.79 6.31 5.55
CA LEU A 192 3.33 7.43 6.38
C LEU A 192 4.01 7.44 7.74
N ALA A 193 4.14 6.30 8.40
CA ALA A 193 4.80 6.22 9.71
C ALA A 193 6.28 6.59 9.62
N THR A 194 6.97 6.13 8.58
CA THR A 194 8.39 6.50 8.37
C THR A 194 8.55 7.99 8.08
N ILE A 195 7.62 8.60 7.36
CA ILE A 195 7.64 10.04 7.10
C ILE A 195 7.36 10.83 8.39
N GLN A 196 6.34 10.42 9.15
CA GLN A 196 5.91 11.08 10.39
C GLN A 196 6.98 10.97 11.50
N PHE A 197 7.62 9.81 11.65
CA PHE A 197 8.50 9.52 12.77
C PHE A 197 10.00 9.52 12.40
N GLY A 198 10.34 9.40 11.12
CA GLY A 198 11.73 9.46 10.63
C GLY A 198 12.29 10.87 10.49
N SER A 199 11.47 11.91 10.71
CA SER A 199 11.93 13.30 10.76
C SER A 199 11.09 14.12 11.73
N ARG A 200 11.74 15.07 12.42
CA ARG A 200 11.08 16.02 13.33
C ARG A 200 10.29 17.12 12.61
N VAL A 201 10.55 17.34 11.33
CA VAL A 201 9.93 18.44 10.56
C VAL A 201 9.39 17.90 9.24
N VAL A 202 8.09 17.60 9.22
CA VAL A 202 7.35 17.28 7.98
C VAL A 202 5.97 17.93 8.03
N SER A 203 5.61 18.66 6.96
CA SER A 203 4.28 19.24 6.82
C SER A 203 3.23 18.17 6.48
N LYS A 204 2.01 18.30 7.01
CA LYS A 204 0.86 17.43 6.66
C LYS A 204 0.63 17.36 5.16
N THR A 205 0.80 18.48 4.44
CA THR A 205 0.68 18.53 2.99
C THR A 205 1.65 17.56 2.31
N ARG A 206 2.89 17.45 2.80
CA ARG A 206 3.87 16.53 2.24
C ARG A 206 3.46 15.07 2.47
N MET A 207 2.98 14.72 3.66
CA MET A 207 2.50 13.36 3.94
C MET A 207 1.34 12.96 3.03
N ILE A 208 0.41 13.88 2.79
CA ILE A 208 -0.78 13.68 1.95
C ILE A 208 -0.41 13.42 0.49
N PHE A 209 0.62 14.08 -0.05
CA PHE A 209 1.00 13.96 -1.46
C PHE A 209 2.15 12.98 -1.74
N THR A 210 3.06 12.75 -0.80
CA THR A 210 4.22 11.88 -1.02
C THR A 210 3.82 10.42 -1.18
N THR A 211 2.93 9.91 -0.32
CA THR A 211 2.60 8.47 -0.33
C THR A 211 1.87 8.04 -1.61
N PRO A 212 0.88 8.80 -2.13
CA PRO A 212 0.28 8.47 -3.43
C PRO A 212 1.26 8.66 -4.59
N LEU A 213 2.21 9.59 -4.49
CA LEU A 213 3.24 9.76 -5.51
C LEU A 213 4.12 8.50 -5.64
N TYR A 214 4.64 7.96 -4.53
CA TYR A 214 5.42 6.72 -4.55
C TYR A 214 4.57 5.52 -5.00
N PHE A 215 3.31 5.45 -4.56
CA PHE A 215 2.36 4.45 -5.03
C PHE A 215 2.19 4.51 -6.57
N GLY A 216 1.98 5.70 -7.14
CA GLY A 216 1.90 5.90 -8.59
C GLY A 216 3.19 5.53 -9.33
N ILE A 217 4.36 5.88 -8.78
CA ILE A 217 5.66 5.49 -9.34
C ILE A 217 5.80 3.97 -9.34
N ALA A 218 5.41 3.30 -8.26
CA ALA A 218 5.46 1.84 -8.18
C ALA A 218 4.66 1.20 -9.32
N HIS A 219 3.48 1.73 -9.63
CA HIS A 219 2.58 1.22 -10.67
C HIS A 219 3.08 1.42 -12.10
N LEU A 220 4.16 2.19 -12.32
CA LEU A 220 4.83 2.27 -13.62
C LEU A 220 5.31 0.90 -14.12
N HIS A 221 5.54 -0.08 -13.23
CA HIS A 221 5.91 -1.43 -13.64
C HIS A 221 4.84 -2.12 -14.52
N HIS A 222 3.55 -1.90 -14.25
CA HIS A 222 2.46 -2.43 -15.09
C HIS A 222 2.46 -1.82 -16.49
N VAL A 223 2.87 -0.56 -16.61
CA VAL A 223 3.02 0.17 -17.87
C VAL A 223 4.10 -0.46 -18.72
N LEU A 224 5.27 -0.67 -18.12
CA LEU A 224 6.42 -1.25 -18.81
C LEU A 224 6.08 -2.66 -19.30
N GLU A 225 5.33 -3.42 -18.51
CA GLU A 225 4.84 -4.74 -18.88
C GLU A 225 3.81 -4.68 -20.02
N ALA A 226 2.80 -3.81 -19.92
CA ALA A 226 1.79 -3.62 -20.96
C ALA A 226 2.38 -3.10 -22.28
N TYR A 227 3.35 -2.18 -22.20
CA TYR A 227 4.07 -1.65 -23.35
C TYR A 227 4.93 -2.74 -24.03
N ALA A 228 5.59 -3.58 -23.24
CA ALA A 228 6.36 -4.71 -23.75
C ALA A 228 5.48 -5.76 -24.43
N GLN A 229 4.27 -6.01 -23.90
CA GLN A 229 3.31 -6.99 -24.45
C GLN A 229 2.53 -6.44 -25.65
N GLY A 230 2.15 -5.16 -25.64
CA GLY A 230 1.31 -4.50 -26.64
C GLY A 230 2.04 -3.95 -27.86
N GLY A 231 3.19 -4.54 -28.23
CA GLY A 231 3.92 -4.17 -29.44
C GLY A 231 4.56 -2.78 -29.41
N LYS A 232 4.84 -2.21 -28.22
CA LYS A 232 5.55 -0.93 -28.05
C LYS A 232 4.82 0.31 -28.62
N THR A 233 3.50 0.27 -28.70
CA THR A 233 2.70 1.39 -29.23
C THR A 233 2.45 2.49 -28.17
N PRO A 234 2.46 3.78 -28.55
CA PRO A 234 2.17 4.89 -27.61
C PRO A 234 0.76 4.83 -27.00
N THR A 235 -0.18 4.17 -27.68
CA THR A 235 -1.55 3.97 -27.23
C THR A 235 -1.64 3.15 -25.93
N ALA A 236 -0.66 2.27 -25.67
CA ALA A 236 -0.55 1.52 -24.43
C ALA A 236 -0.25 2.39 -23.19
N LEU A 237 0.12 3.67 -23.39
CA LEU A 237 0.40 4.63 -22.32
C LEU A 237 -0.84 5.41 -21.86
N ARG A 238 -2.00 5.30 -22.53
CA ARG A 238 -3.22 6.06 -22.17
C ARG A 238 -3.86 5.62 -20.84
N PRO A 239 -4.01 4.32 -20.53
CA PRO A 239 -4.52 3.88 -19.23
C PRO A 239 -3.64 4.37 -18.07
N VAL A 240 -2.36 4.56 -18.35
CA VAL A 240 -1.31 4.99 -17.42
C VAL A 240 -1.44 6.45 -17.03
N ALA A 241 -1.61 7.33 -18.02
CA ALA A 241 -1.84 8.75 -17.76
C ALA A 241 -3.10 8.91 -16.91
N LEU A 242 -4.16 8.15 -17.20
CA LEU A 242 -5.40 8.16 -16.42
C LEU A 242 -5.22 7.59 -15.01
N HIS A 243 -4.47 6.50 -14.85
CA HIS A 243 -4.19 5.89 -13.55
C HIS A 243 -3.33 6.80 -12.66
N ILE A 244 -2.27 7.39 -13.21
CA ILE A 244 -1.42 8.35 -12.48
C ILE A 244 -2.22 9.62 -12.14
N LEU A 245 -3.04 10.13 -13.06
CA LEU A 245 -3.90 11.30 -12.81
C LEU A 245 -4.94 10.99 -11.72
N GLY A 246 -5.53 9.80 -11.74
CA GLY A 246 -6.45 9.30 -10.70
C GLY A 246 -5.78 9.20 -9.32
N ILE A 247 -4.55 8.67 -9.25
CA ILE A 247 -3.76 8.60 -8.01
C ILE A 247 -3.40 10.00 -7.49
N THR A 248 -3.10 10.94 -8.40
CA THR A 248 -2.78 12.33 -8.03
C THR A 248 -4.03 13.08 -7.53
N ALA A 249 -5.21 12.79 -8.11
CA ALA A 249 -6.49 13.32 -7.64
C ALA A 249 -6.91 12.71 -6.29
N PHE A 250 -6.68 11.40 -6.09
CA PHE A 250 -6.90 10.68 -4.83
C PHE A 250 -6.10 11.29 -3.67
N ALA A 251 -4.84 11.65 -3.92
CA ALA A 251 -3.98 12.35 -2.96
C ALA A 251 -4.59 13.68 -2.45
N ARG A 252 -5.36 14.38 -3.29
CA ARG A 252 -5.93 15.69 -2.98
C ARG A 252 -7.16 15.62 -2.05
N CYS A 253 -7.83 14.46 -1.99
CA CYS A 253 -9.02 14.23 -1.16
C CYS A 253 -8.72 13.55 0.20
N MET A 254 -7.47 13.11 0.40
CA MET A 254 -6.97 12.54 1.67
C MET A 254 -6.98 13.43 2.92
N PRO A 255 -7.09 14.79 2.87
CA PRO A 255 -7.21 15.60 4.09
C PRO A 255 -8.35 15.16 5.04
N PHE A 256 -9.40 14.52 4.51
CA PHE A 256 -10.55 14.04 5.29
C PHE A 256 -10.22 12.87 6.24
N LEU A 257 -9.18 12.08 5.97
CA LEU A 257 -8.76 10.97 6.83
C LEU A 257 -7.71 11.39 7.87
N THR A 258 -7.00 12.49 7.63
CA THR A 258 -5.93 13.00 8.52
C THR A 258 -6.43 13.87 9.67
N SER A 259 -7.70 14.28 9.66
CA SER A 259 -8.36 15.01 10.75
C SER A 259 -8.98 14.08 11.80
N HIS A 260 -8.92 12.75 11.61
CA HIS A 260 -9.49 11.80 12.56
C HIS A 260 -8.65 11.74 13.85
N PRO A 261 -9.28 11.72 15.05
CA PRO A 261 -8.60 11.78 16.34
C PRO A 261 -7.54 10.69 16.62
N LEU A 262 -7.50 9.63 15.80
CA LEU A 262 -6.48 8.57 15.87
C LEU A 262 -5.08 9.06 15.48
N TYR A 263 -4.97 10.13 14.67
CA TYR A 263 -3.69 10.68 14.21
C TYR A 263 -3.30 12.00 14.90
N THR A 264 -4.22 12.66 15.59
CA THR A 264 -3.97 13.94 16.27
C THR A 264 -3.49 13.80 17.72
N GLY A 265 -3.63 12.62 18.32
CA GLY A 265 -3.29 12.37 19.73
C GLY A 265 -1.80 12.29 20.09
N TYR A 266 -0.89 12.48 19.13
CA TYR A 266 0.56 12.41 19.36
C TYR A 266 1.27 13.78 19.37
N ASN A 267 0.53 14.88 19.22
CA ASN A 267 1.06 16.25 19.27
C ASN A 267 0.44 17.06 20.42
N SER A 268 0.30 16.45 21.60
CA SER A 268 -0.04 17.14 22.85
C SER A 268 1.06 16.88 23.87
#